data_AF-A0A372GY74-F1
#
_entry.id   AF-A0A372GY74-F1
#
_cell.length_a   1.000
_cell.length_b   1.000
_cell.length_c   1.000
_cell.angle_alpha   90.00
_cell.angle_beta   90.00
_cell.angle_gamma   90.00
#
_symmetry.space_group_name_H-M   'P 1'
#
loop_
_entity.id
_entity.type
_entity.pdbx_description
1 polymer ?
#
loop_
_entity_poly.entity_id
_entity_poly.type
_entity_poly.pdbx_seq_one_letter_code
_entity_poly.pdbx_strand_id
1 'polypeptide(L)'
;MKKIIILLAVAALGCQKDDLDLRPLEFGSLEFSLSTPKASTNSTYKVPSCKGLEPNEVHYNLTSSQGVDYKYKSSVTMIEGKYVSTANTSNTLPYGNYTLNDVSLVNGNDTIFALPHEDEFLLSPFWDTTLPMDIKVSGSETVSGSVFCFNEYPAPDLDGIVEGGFDPREVQSLYFVTLSECIDRVVIEFYGKENYDISPQNGLLYHIVIPLNYVALDIWAYSGSEVVLHTFFTTGDPHNTYSYNADGVMTKEDVLIFEDCPSS
;
A
#
# COMPACT_ATOMS: atom_id res chain seq x y z
N MET A 1 57.71 -58.40 -14.28
CA MET A 1 57.11 -57.06 -14.08
C MET A 1 55.86 -56.97 -14.93
N LYS A 2 54.70 -56.85 -14.28
CA LYS A 2 53.40 -56.52 -14.89
C LYS A 2 53.45 -55.07 -15.39
N LYS A 3 52.78 -54.76 -16.52
CA LYS A 3 51.86 -53.61 -16.70
C LYS A 3 51.36 -53.56 -18.17
N ILE A 4 50.10 -53.92 -18.37
CA ILE A 4 48.95 -53.05 -18.69
C ILE A 4 48.73 -52.97 -20.21
N ILE A 5 47.84 -53.85 -20.69
CA ILE A 5 47.11 -53.70 -21.95
C ILE A 5 45.90 -52.83 -21.60
N ILE A 6 45.81 -51.63 -22.17
CA ILE A 6 44.64 -50.75 -22.03
C ILE A 6 43.56 -51.30 -22.96
N LEU A 7 42.55 -51.94 -22.37
CA LEU A 7 41.29 -52.24 -23.04
C LEU A 7 40.53 -50.90 -23.19
N LEU A 8 40.37 -50.41 -24.41
CA LEU A 8 39.39 -49.36 -24.71
C LEU A 8 38.00 -50.00 -24.61
N ALA A 9 37.31 -49.78 -23.49
CA ALA A 9 35.87 -49.96 -23.41
C ALA A 9 35.22 -48.77 -24.13
N VAL A 10 34.76 -48.98 -25.35
CA VAL A 10 33.83 -48.07 -26.03
C VAL A 10 32.51 -48.17 -25.26
N ALA A 11 32.31 -47.26 -24.32
CA ALA A 11 31.00 -47.02 -23.75
C ALA A 11 30.11 -46.44 -24.86
N ALA A 12 29.33 -47.31 -25.48
CA ALA A 12 28.14 -46.91 -26.21
C ALA A 12 27.17 -46.29 -25.19
N LEU A 13 27.37 -45.02 -24.88
CA LEU A 13 26.30 -44.18 -24.36
C LEU A 13 25.29 -44.08 -25.49
N GLY A 14 24.29 -44.95 -25.43
CA GLY A 14 23.08 -44.78 -26.21
C GLY A 14 22.58 -43.37 -25.94
N CYS A 15 22.65 -42.51 -26.94
CA CYS A 15 21.76 -41.37 -27.01
C CYS A 15 20.36 -41.96 -27.13
N GLN A 16 19.71 -42.20 -25.99
CA GLN A 16 18.26 -42.21 -25.96
C GLN A 16 17.89 -40.81 -26.47
N LYS A 17 17.43 -40.81 -27.71
CA LYS A 17 16.66 -39.71 -28.26
C LYS A 17 15.42 -39.67 -27.39
N ASP A 18 15.48 -38.93 -26.29
CA ASP A 18 14.28 -38.50 -25.61
C ASP A 18 13.44 -37.86 -26.71
N ASP A 19 12.31 -38.50 -27.02
CA ASP A 19 11.24 -37.89 -27.77
C ASP A 19 10.79 -36.69 -26.93
N LEU A 20 11.53 -35.58 -27.07
CA LEU A 20 11.04 -34.25 -26.81
C LEU A 20 9.73 -34.18 -27.57
N ASP A 21 8.65 -34.17 -26.81
CA ASP A 21 7.28 -34.00 -27.26
C ASP A 21 7.23 -32.68 -28.06
N LEU A 22 7.55 -32.76 -29.36
CA LEU A 22 7.59 -31.66 -30.32
C LEU A 22 6.17 -31.23 -30.68
N ARG A 23 5.31 -31.04 -29.68
CA ARG A 23 4.11 -30.25 -29.88
C ARG A 23 4.59 -28.84 -30.21
N PRO A 24 4.05 -28.20 -31.24
CA PRO A 24 4.33 -26.79 -31.47
C PRO A 24 4.02 -26.04 -30.17
N LEU A 25 5.01 -25.31 -29.62
CA LEU A 25 4.73 -24.39 -28.53
C LEU A 25 3.69 -23.41 -29.05
N GLU A 26 2.53 -23.38 -28.41
CA GLU A 26 1.53 -22.36 -28.64
C GLU A 26 1.91 -21.10 -27.86
N PHE A 27 1.69 -19.94 -28.48
CA PHE A 27 2.07 -18.65 -27.93
C PHE A 27 0.87 -17.73 -27.86
N GLY A 28 0.80 -16.98 -26.76
CA GLY A 28 -0.19 -15.93 -26.53
C GLY A 28 0.46 -14.58 -26.33
N SER A 29 -0.35 -13.56 -26.06
CA SER A 29 0.08 -12.18 -25.81
C SER A 29 -0.54 -11.65 -24.53
N LEU A 30 0.16 -10.69 -23.91
CA LEU A 30 -0.33 -9.93 -22.78
C LEU A 30 -0.47 -8.46 -23.20
N GLU A 31 -1.64 -7.90 -22.97
CA GLU A 31 -1.96 -6.50 -23.23
C GLU A 31 -2.34 -5.79 -21.92
N PHE A 32 -2.15 -4.47 -21.87
CA PHE A 32 -2.39 -3.65 -20.70
C PHE A 32 -3.39 -2.54 -21.01
N SER A 33 -4.30 -2.29 -20.06
CA SER A 33 -5.27 -1.18 -20.07
C SER A 33 -5.28 -0.52 -18.70
N LEU A 34 -4.38 0.44 -18.49
CA LEU A 34 -4.05 0.98 -17.18
C LEU A 34 -4.60 2.39 -17.02
N SER A 35 -5.33 2.66 -15.94
CA SER A 35 -5.93 3.97 -15.68
C SER A 35 -5.25 4.70 -14.53
N THR A 36 -5.17 6.03 -14.62
CA THR A 36 -4.74 6.84 -13.47
C THR A 36 -5.97 7.21 -12.64
N PRO A 37 -5.91 7.11 -11.31
CA PRO A 37 -7.01 7.53 -10.47
C PRO A 37 -7.30 9.01 -10.71
N LYS A 38 -8.55 9.33 -11.08
CA LYS A 38 -8.99 10.73 -11.18
C LYS A 38 -9.44 11.19 -9.80
N ALA A 39 -8.93 12.34 -9.35
CA ALA A 39 -9.53 13.04 -8.23
C ALA A 39 -11.00 13.35 -8.58
N SER A 40 -11.95 12.73 -7.87
CA SER A 40 -13.35 13.09 -8.06
C SER A 40 -13.57 14.50 -7.52
N THR A 41 -14.28 15.34 -8.26
CA THR A 41 -14.54 16.74 -7.86
C THR A 41 -15.36 16.88 -6.58
N ASN A 42 -15.97 15.79 -6.11
CA ASN A 42 -16.85 15.75 -4.94
C ASN A 42 -16.32 14.85 -3.81
N SER A 43 -15.07 14.39 -3.89
CA SER A 43 -14.45 13.57 -2.84
C SER A 43 -13.19 14.25 -2.29
N THR A 44 -12.94 14.06 -0.99
CA THR A 44 -11.84 14.70 -0.25
C THR A 44 -10.48 14.04 -0.47
N TYR A 45 -10.39 13.06 -1.36
CA TYR A 45 -9.17 12.29 -1.57
C TYR A 45 -8.22 13.00 -2.53
N LYS A 46 -6.99 13.27 -2.07
CA LYS A 46 -5.90 13.77 -2.92
C LYS A 46 -5.04 12.59 -3.36
N VAL A 47 -5.10 12.25 -4.64
CA VAL A 47 -4.19 11.27 -5.26
C VAL A 47 -2.90 11.99 -5.63
N PRO A 48 -1.71 11.44 -5.33
CA PRO A 48 -0.45 12.02 -5.77
C PRO A 48 -0.40 12.22 -7.29
N SER A 49 0.11 13.37 -7.73
CA SER A 49 0.36 13.64 -9.15
C SER A 49 1.84 13.44 -9.47
N CYS A 50 2.14 12.70 -10.53
CA CYS A 50 3.53 12.39 -10.87
C CYS A 50 4.14 13.59 -11.59
N LYS A 51 5.47 13.58 -11.77
CA LYS A 51 6.15 14.53 -12.64
C LYS A 51 5.43 14.52 -14.00
N GLY A 52 5.17 15.70 -14.58
CA GLY A 52 4.30 15.89 -15.76
C GLY A 52 4.83 15.32 -17.08
N LEU A 53 5.54 14.18 -17.03
CA LEU A 53 5.94 13.39 -18.19
C LEU A 53 4.85 12.37 -18.48
N GLU A 54 4.47 12.27 -19.75
CA GLU A 54 3.54 11.23 -20.21
C GLU A 54 4.29 9.93 -20.52
N PRO A 55 3.91 8.79 -19.95
CA PRO A 55 4.47 7.49 -20.32
C PRO A 55 4.30 7.17 -21.80
N ASN A 56 5.31 6.54 -22.39
CA ASN A 56 5.28 6.03 -23.75
C ASN A 56 5.49 4.51 -23.83
N GLU A 57 5.90 3.88 -22.74
CA GLU A 57 6.10 2.43 -22.63
C GLU A 57 5.50 1.85 -21.35
N VAL A 58 5.11 0.59 -21.40
CA VAL A 58 4.89 -0.27 -20.23
C VAL A 58 6.03 -1.28 -20.16
N HIS A 59 6.69 -1.36 -19.01
CA HIS A 59 7.61 -2.42 -18.65
C HIS A 59 6.90 -3.39 -17.70
N TYR A 60 7.12 -4.69 -17.87
CA TYR A 60 6.52 -5.67 -16.98
C TYR A 60 7.37 -6.93 -16.87
N ASN A 61 7.32 -7.54 -15.68
CA ASN A 61 8.07 -8.74 -15.34
C ASN A 61 7.13 -9.85 -14.87
N LEU A 62 7.38 -11.07 -15.31
CA LEU A 62 6.57 -12.23 -14.97
C LEU A 62 7.42 -13.49 -14.80
N THR A 63 7.02 -14.34 -13.87
CA THR A 63 7.68 -15.61 -13.55
C THR A 63 6.77 -16.76 -13.93
N SER A 64 7.25 -17.72 -14.73
CA SER A 64 6.47 -18.91 -15.07
C SER A 64 6.35 -19.87 -13.88
N SER A 65 5.43 -20.83 -13.97
CA SER A 65 5.31 -21.91 -12.96
C SER A 65 6.56 -22.79 -12.81
N GLN A 66 7.52 -22.71 -13.75
CA GLN A 66 8.82 -23.38 -13.67
C GLN A 66 9.92 -22.48 -13.07
N GLY A 67 9.58 -21.26 -12.62
CA GLY A 67 10.51 -20.30 -12.05
C GLY A 67 11.35 -19.55 -13.10
N VAL A 68 10.90 -19.47 -14.35
CA VAL A 68 11.60 -18.72 -15.40
C VAL A 68 11.08 -17.29 -15.44
N ASP A 69 11.97 -16.32 -15.27
CA ASP A 69 11.64 -14.90 -15.34
C ASP A 69 11.70 -14.36 -16.77
N TYR A 70 10.69 -13.58 -17.12
CA TYR A 70 10.62 -12.85 -18.36
C TYR A 70 10.42 -11.36 -18.10
N LYS A 71 11.09 -10.53 -18.88
CA LYS A 71 10.99 -9.07 -18.83
C LYS A 71 10.64 -8.55 -20.21
N TYR A 72 9.57 -7.78 -20.31
CA TYR A 72 9.07 -7.27 -21.58
C TYR A 72 8.82 -5.77 -21.51
N LYS A 73 8.70 -5.21 -22.71
CA LYS A 73 8.39 -3.81 -22.93
C LYS A 73 7.36 -3.70 -24.05
N SER A 74 6.38 -2.82 -23.90
CA SER A 74 5.46 -2.49 -24.98
C SER A 74 5.20 -1.00 -25.04
N SER A 75 5.02 -0.44 -26.23
CA SER A 75 4.57 0.93 -26.37
C SER A 75 3.13 1.08 -25.86
N VAL A 76 2.83 2.22 -25.24
CA VAL A 76 1.48 2.57 -24.77
C VAL A 76 0.96 3.82 -25.45
N THR A 77 -0.36 3.96 -25.53
CA THR A 77 -1.02 5.18 -26.01
C THR A 77 -2.18 5.54 -25.09
N MET A 78 -2.39 6.83 -24.86
CA MET A 78 -3.53 7.33 -24.09
C MET A 78 -4.81 7.25 -24.93
N ILE A 79 -5.76 6.42 -24.51
CA ILE A 79 -7.09 6.28 -25.11
C ILE A 79 -8.13 6.42 -23.99
N GLU A 80 -9.00 7.42 -24.09
CA GLU A 80 -10.10 7.64 -23.13
C GLU A 80 -9.67 7.72 -21.65
N GLY A 81 -8.45 8.21 -21.39
CA GLY A 81 -7.89 8.32 -20.03
C GLY A 81 -7.27 7.03 -19.50
N LYS A 82 -7.00 6.05 -20.36
CA LYS A 82 -6.23 4.83 -20.07
C LYS A 82 -5.00 4.74 -20.96
N TYR A 83 -3.90 4.26 -20.41
CA TYR A 83 -2.74 3.83 -21.16
C TYR A 83 -2.97 2.41 -21.67
N VAL A 84 -3.12 2.27 -22.98
CA VAL A 84 -3.36 0.99 -23.65
C VAL A 84 -2.09 0.55 -24.36
N SER A 85 -1.61 -0.66 -24.08
CA SER A 85 -0.43 -1.20 -24.77
C SER A 85 -0.78 -1.67 -26.19
N THR A 86 0.09 -1.43 -27.15
CA THR A 86 -0.03 -2.07 -28.47
C THR A 86 0.44 -3.52 -28.40
N ALA A 87 -0.26 -4.43 -29.07
CA ALA A 87 0.21 -5.81 -29.25
C ALA A 87 1.53 -5.80 -30.04
N ASN A 88 2.65 -6.14 -29.39
CA ASN A 88 3.94 -6.26 -30.04
C ASN A 88 4.29 -7.74 -30.22
N THR A 89 4.72 -8.14 -31.42
CA THR A 89 5.08 -9.54 -31.71
C THR A 89 6.28 -10.04 -30.91
N SER A 90 7.05 -9.14 -30.27
CA SER A 90 8.12 -9.49 -29.33
C SER A 90 7.62 -9.91 -27.95
N ASN A 91 6.34 -9.71 -27.64
CA ASN A 91 5.75 -9.94 -26.33
C ASN A 91 4.90 -11.22 -26.31
N THR A 92 5.31 -12.21 -27.11
CA THR A 92 4.64 -13.51 -27.18
C THR A 92 5.17 -14.43 -26.10
N LEU A 93 4.26 -15.01 -25.33
CA LEU A 93 4.55 -15.90 -24.21
C LEU A 93 4.06 -17.32 -24.52
N PRO A 94 4.81 -18.37 -24.17
CA PRO A 94 4.28 -19.73 -24.21
C PRO A 94 2.98 -19.83 -23.42
N TYR A 95 2.03 -20.64 -23.88
CA TYR A 95 0.84 -20.91 -23.09
C TYR A 95 1.20 -21.50 -21.72
N GLY A 96 0.56 -21.00 -20.68
CA GLY A 96 0.87 -21.41 -19.31
C GLY A 96 0.36 -20.46 -18.25
N ASN A 97 0.67 -20.80 -17.00
CA ASN A 97 0.40 -19.96 -15.84
C ASN A 97 1.67 -19.19 -15.48
N TYR A 98 1.50 -17.91 -15.18
CA TYR A 98 2.56 -17.00 -14.80
C TYR A 98 2.10 -16.17 -13.61
N THR A 99 3.06 -15.69 -12.84
CA THR A 99 2.85 -14.66 -11.84
C THR A 99 3.43 -13.36 -12.38
N LEU A 100 2.58 -12.36 -12.56
CA LEU A 100 2.96 -11.01 -12.93
C LEU A 100 3.43 -10.30 -11.67
N ASN A 101 4.71 -9.92 -11.65
CA ASN A 101 5.36 -9.40 -10.45
C ASN A 101 5.53 -7.89 -10.48
N ASP A 102 5.68 -7.29 -11.66
CA ASP A 102 5.95 -5.85 -11.80
C ASP A 102 5.26 -5.34 -13.06
N VAL A 103 4.65 -4.16 -12.97
CA VAL A 103 4.06 -3.43 -14.10
C VAL A 103 4.27 -1.94 -13.88
N SER A 104 5.05 -1.34 -14.76
CA SER A 104 5.52 0.04 -14.66
C SER A 104 5.27 0.79 -15.97
N LEU A 105 4.69 2.00 -15.90
CA LEU A 105 4.57 2.94 -17.01
C LEU A 105 5.75 3.91 -17.00
N VAL A 106 6.45 4.01 -18.12
CA VAL A 106 7.79 4.59 -18.21
C VAL A 106 7.85 5.63 -19.32
N ASN A 107 8.68 6.66 -19.14
CA ASN A 107 9.09 7.58 -20.20
C ASN A 107 10.63 7.58 -20.26
N GLY A 108 11.19 6.91 -21.27
CA GLY A 108 12.64 6.72 -21.39
C GLY A 108 13.19 5.86 -20.25
N ASN A 109 14.00 6.46 -19.37
CA ASN A 109 14.55 5.77 -18.19
C ASN A 109 13.76 6.05 -16.91
N ASP A 110 12.77 6.95 -16.96
CA ASP A 110 12.03 7.37 -15.78
C ASP A 110 10.73 6.56 -15.65
N THR A 111 10.61 5.80 -14.56
CA THR A 111 9.33 5.18 -14.19
C THR A 111 8.42 6.26 -13.62
N ILE A 112 7.24 6.43 -14.24
CA ILE A 112 6.29 7.48 -13.89
C ILE A 112 5.18 6.92 -13.01
N PHE A 113 4.60 5.79 -13.42
CA PHE A 113 3.56 5.10 -12.67
C PHE A 113 3.85 3.60 -12.52
N ALA A 114 3.26 2.94 -11.54
CA ALA A 114 3.28 1.49 -11.40
C ALA A 114 1.93 0.96 -10.87
N LEU A 115 1.66 -0.32 -11.13
CA LEU A 115 0.62 -1.03 -10.39
C LEU A 115 1.09 -1.25 -8.95
N PRO A 116 0.20 -1.10 -7.96
CA PRO A 116 0.56 -1.26 -6.57
C PRO A 116 0.85 -2.72 -6.23
N HIS A 117 1.73 -2.94 -5.26
CA HIS A 117 1.93 -4.26 -4.67
C HIS A 117 1.02 -4.49 -3.45
N GLU A 118 0.74 -5.76 -3.15
CA GLU A 118 -0.08 -6.18 -2.00
C GLU A 118 0.59 -5.88 -0.65
N ASP A 119 1.93 -5.77 -0.62
CA ASP A 119 2.71 -5.38 0.55
C ASP A 119 2.89 -3.86 0.67
N GLU A 120 2.43 -3.07 -0.31
CA GLU A 120 2.36 -1.62 -0.20
C GLU A 120 1.18 -1.17 0.67
N PHE A 121 1.19 0.10 1.07
CA PHE A 121 0.11 0.68 1.87
C PHE A 121 -1.24 0.63 1.12
N LEU A 122 -2.22 -0.05 1.71
CA LEU A 122 -3.56 -0.28 1.15
C LEU A 122 -4.32 1.01 0.85
N LEU A 123 -4.24 1.49 -0.39
CA LEU A 123 -5.19 2.45 -0.97
C LEU A 123 -6.40 1.70 -1.57
N SER A 124 -7.02 0.85 -0.76
CA SER A 124 -8.09 -0.08 -1.17
C SER A 124 -9.26 0.54 -1.98
N PRO A 125 -9.73 1.80 -1.79
CA PRO A 125 -10.76 2.36 -2.66
C PRO A 125 -10.27 2.73 -4.07
N PHE A 126 -8.95 2.69 -4.32
CA PHE A 126 -8.34 3.04 -5.60
C PHE A 126 -7.66 1.84 -6.29
N TRP A 127 -7.54 0.70 -5.60
CA TRP A 127 -6.88 -0.50 -6.11
C TRP A 127 -7.90 -1.43 -6.77
N ASP A 128 -7.90 -1.44 -8.10
CA ASP A 128 -8.66 -2.44 -8.85
C ASP A 128 -7.84 -3.73 -9.08
N THR A 129 -6.51 -3.63 -8.97
CA THR A 129 -5.56 -4.73 -9.23
C THR A 129 -4.27 -4.46 -8.47
N THR A 130 -3.74 -5.49 -7.82
CA THR A 130 -2.50 -5.48 -7.05
C THR A 130 -1.56 -6.57 -7.52
N LEU A 131 -0.25 -6.40 -7.28
CA LEU A 131 0.80 -7.35 -7.59
C LEU A 131 1.34 -8.03 -6.32
N PRO A 132 1.89 -9.25 -6.38
CA PRO A 132 1.90 -10.12 -7.54
C PRO A 132 0.49 -10.63 -7.90
N MET A 133 0.25 -10.91 -9.18
CA MET A 133 -1.02 -11.51 -9.62
C MET A 133 -0.80 -12.70 -10.54
N ASP A 134 -1.62 -13.73 -10.39
CA ASP A 134 -1.58 -14.88 -11.28
C ASP A 134 -2.34 -14.61 -12.57
N ILE A 135 -1.69 -14.91 -13.71
CA ILE A 135 -2.26 -14.81 -15.05
C ILE A 135 -2.11 -16.13 -15.79
N LYS A 136 -3.10 -16.46 -16.62
CA LYS A 136 -3.04 -17.63 -17.49
C LYS A 136 -3.01 -17.17 -18.94
N VAL A 137 -1.90 -17.39 -19.61
CA VAL A 137 -1.76 -17.09 -21.04
C VAL A 137 -2.28 -18.29 -21.84
N SER A 138 -3.40 -18.09 -22.55
CA SER A 138 -3.99 -19.10 -23.43
C SER A 138 -4.43 -18.56 -24.80
N GLY A 139 -4.05 -17.32 -25.09
CA GLY A 139 -4.43 -16.54 -26.26
C GLY A 139 -3.97 -15.10 -26.07
N SER A 140 -4.85 -14.13 -26.31
CA SER A 140 -4.61 -12.74 -25.89
C SER A 140 -5.26 -12.48 -24.54
N GLU A 141 -4.47 -12.11 -23.54
CA GLU A 141 -4.94 -11.77 -22.20
C GLU A 141 -4.74 -10.28 -21.96
N THR A 142 -5.73 -9.60 -21.36
CA THR A 142 -5.64 -8.17 -21.03
C THR A 142 -5.59 -7.98 -19.51
N VAL A 143 -4.54 -7.33 -19.03
CA VAL A 143 -4.42 -6.85 -17.65
C VAL A 143 -4.96 -5.42 -17.59
N SER A 144 -5.96 -5.20 -16.74
CA SER A 144 -6.50 -3.87 -16.47
C SER A 144 -6.26 -3.52 -15.02
N GLY A 145 -6.04 -2.25 -14.71
CA GLY A 145 -5.80 -1.83 -13.33
C GLY A 145 -5.60 -0.33 -13.18
N SER A 146 -5.52 0.11 -11.93
CA SER A 146 -5.28 1.50 -11.57
C SER A 146 -3.82 1.68 -11.14
N VAL A 147 -3.10 2.58 -11.81
CA VAL A 147 -1.67 2.84 -11.58
C VAL A 147 -1.45 4.12 -10.78
N PHE A 148 -0.46 4.10 -9.89
CA PHE A 148 -0.11 5.21 -9.00
C PHE A 148 1.26 5.75 -9.32
N CYS A 149 1.58 6.94 -8.82
CA CYS A 149 2.92 7.47 -8.99
C CYS A 149 3.96 6.53 -8.44
N PHE A 150 4.93 6.22 -9.28
CA PHE A 150 6.02 5.36 -8.90
C PHE A 150 6.86 6.02 -7.82
N ASN A 151 7.09 5.26 -6.76
CA ASN A 151 8.15 5.50 -5.80
C ASN A 151 9.00 4.24 -5.76
N GLU A 152 10.32 4.39 -5.73
CA GLU A 152 11.23 3.24 -5.79
C GLU A 152 11.00 2.33 -4.56
N TYR A 153 10.82 1.03 -4.80
CA TYR A 153 10.57 0.04 -3.74
C TYR A 153 11.84 -0.77 -3.41
N PRO A 154 12.12 -1.09 -2.12
CA PRO A 154 11.39 -0.63 -0.94
C PRO A 154 11.46 0.89 -0.84
N ALA A 155 10.34 1.51 -0.43
CA ALA A 155 10.36 2.93 -0.09
C ALA A 155 11.58 3.13 0.82
N PRO A 156 12.48 4.07 0.49
CA PRO A 156 13.68 4.27 1.30
C PRO A 156 13.26 4.42 2.75
N ASP A 157 13.99 3.76 3.66
CA ASP A 157 13.73 3.80 5.10
C ASP A 157 13.42 5.25 5.51
N LEU A 158 12.15 5.52 5.78
CA LEU A 158 11.64 6.87 6.00
C LEU A 158 12.01 7.37 7.40
N ASP A 159 12.61 6.50 8.22
CA ASP A 159 13.22 6.86 9.50
C ASP A 159 14.39 7.82 9.27
N GLY A 160 14.05 9.11 9.23
CA GLY A 160 15.00 10.22 9.33
C GLY A 160 15.21 11.06 8.07
N ILE A 161 14.49 10.83 6.96
CA ILE A 161 14.75 11.56 5.70
C ILE A 161 13.72 12.66 5.37
N VAL A 162 12.53 12.71 5.99
CA VAL A 162 11.50 13.68 5.56
C VAL A 162 10.89 14.49 6.72
N GLU A 163 11.57 15.58 7.10
CA GLU A 163 10.88 16.74 7.67
C GLU A 163 10.02 17.40 6.57
N GLY A 164 8.74 17.03 6.46
CA GLY A 164 7.72 17.93 5.87
C GLY A 164 6.94 17.48 4.63
N GLY A 165 6.86 16.19 4.28
CA GLY A 165 6.06 15.78 3.12
C GLY A 165 5.53 14.36 3.21
N PHE A 166 4.22 14.23 3.44
CA PHE A 166 3.45 12.98 3.41
C PHE A 166 4.08 11.81 4.19
N ASP A 167 4.16 11.98 5.51
CA ASP A 167 4.08 10.83 6.40
C ASP A 167 2.58 10.46 6.51
N PRO A 168 2.09 9.35 5.93
CA PRO A 168 0.74 8.87 6.18
C PRO A 168 0.67 8.44 7.64
N ARG A 169 0.40 9.41 8.50
CA ARG A 169 0.21 9.17 9.92
C ARG A 169 -1.03 8.29 10.07
N GLU A 170 -0.82 7.06 10.55
CA GLU A 170 -1.91 6.23 11.03
C GLU A 170 -2.67 7.03 12.10
N VAL A 171 -3.99 7.12 11.95
CA VAL A 171 -4.85 7.85 12.87
C VAL A 171 -5.82 6.90 13.54
N GLN A 172 -6.20 7.24 14.76
CA GLN A 172 -7.27 6.60 15.50
C GLN A 172 -8.28 7.66 15.93
N SER A 173 -9.40 7.19 16.47
CA SER A 173 -10.44 8.07 16.99
C SER A 173 -10.34 8.12 18.50
N LEU A 174 -10.32 9.30 19.08
CA LEU A 174 -10.58 9.51 20.50
C LEU A 174 -12.04 9.94 20.64
N TYR A 175 -12.78 9.31 21.54
CA TYR A 175 -14.10 9.80 21.91
C TYR A 175 -14.14 10.17 23.38
N PHE A 176 -14.85 11.25 23.67
CA PHE A 176 -15.06 11.70 25.02
C PHE A 176 -16.46 12.29 25.20
N VAL A 177 -16.93 12.32 26.43
CA VAL A 177 -18.17 12.96 26.82
C VAL A 177 -17.96 13.70 28.13
N THR A 178 -18.51 14.90 28.23
CA THR A 178 -18.63 15.63 29.51
C THR A 178 -19.99 15.34 30.09
N LEU A 179 -20.05 14.76 31.29
CA LEU A 179 -21.28 14.62 32.08
C LEU A 179 -21.42 15.70 33.16
N SER A 180 -20.41 16.56 33.30
CA SER A 180 -20.36 17.65 34.26
C SER A 180 -20.59 19.02 33.58
N GLU A 181 -21.42 19.86 34.18
CA GLU A 181 -21.80 21.18 33.64
C GLU A 181 -20.74 22.28 33.85
N CYS A 182 -19.79 22.07 34.76
CA CYS A 182 -18.69 23.00 35.02
C CYS A 182 -17.64 23.00 33.91
N ILE A 183 -17.55 21.93 33.11
CA ILE A 183 -16.53 21.82 32.08
C ILE A 183 -17.00 22.62 30.86
N ASP A 184 -16.37 23.76 30.63
CA ASP A 184 -16.70 24.66 29.53
C ASP A 184 -15.68 24.64 28.39
N ARG A 185 -14.51 24.02 28.62
CA ARG A 185 -13.43 23.90 27.65
C ARG A 185 -12.63 22.62 27.84
N VAL A 186 -12.34 21.91 26.75
CA VAL A 186 -11.44 20.76 26.71
C VAL A 186 -10.37 21.03 25.67
N VAL A 187 -9.11 20.97 26.11
CA VAL A 187 -7.94 21.13 25.25
C VAL A 187 -7.26 19.78 25.10
N ILE A 188 -6.86 19.45 23.86
CA ILE A 188 -6.10 18.25 23.56
C ILE A 188 -4.81 18.62 22.83
N GLU A 189 -3.71 18.12 23.36
CA GLU A 189 -2.38 18.34 22.83
C GLU A 189 -1.69 17.02 22.50
N PHE A 190 -1.01 17.02 21.35
CA PHE A 190 -0.02 16.00 21.03
C PHE A 190 1.35 16.69 21.01
N TYR A 191 2.34 16.06 21.65
CA TYR A 191 3.73 16.54 21.66
C TYR A 191 3.90 17.98 22.22
N GLY A 192 3.06 18.37 23.19
CA GLY A 192 3.13 19.71 23.83
C GLY A 192 2.76 20.88 22.91
N LYS A 193 1.92 20.64 21.90
CA LYS A 193 1.31 21.66 21.05
C LYS A 193 -0.20 21.56 21.10
N GLU A 194 -0.90 22.68 21.23
CA GLU A 194 -2.37 22.77 21.11
C GLU A 194 -2.83 22.29 19.72
N ASN A 195 -3.66 21.25 19.69
CA ASN A 195 -4.21 20.70 18.45
C ASN A 195 -5.73 20.83 18.39
N TYR A 196 -6.41 20.67 19.53
CA TYR A 196 -7.86 20.86 19.63
C TYR A 196 -8.20 21.69 20.86
N ASP A 197 -9.12 22.63 20.67
CA ASP A 197 -9.73 23.44 21.72
C ASP A 197 -11.24 23.43 21.51
N ILE A 198 -11.96 22.78 22.43
CA ILE A 198 -13.35 22.41 22.26
C ILE A 198 -14.15 22.99 23.41
N SER A 199 -15.28 23.61 23.13
CA SER A 199 -16.30 23.94 24.13
C SER A 199 -17.38 22.86 24.15
N PRO A 200 -17.25 21.83 25.01
CA PRO A 200 -18.16 20.71 25.02
C PRO A 200 -19.54 21.11 25.56
N GLN A 201 -20.57 20.37 25.15
CA GLN A 201 -21.90 20.44 25.73
C GLN A 201 -22.16 19.18 26.54
N ASN A 202 -22.78 19.36 27.71
CA ASN A 202 -23.08 18.27 28.63
C ASN A 202 -23.89 17.14 27.94
N GLY A 203 -23.44 15.90 28.10
CA GLY A 203 -24.07 14.69 27.58
C GLY A 203 -23.81 14.40 26.09
N LEU A 204 -23.09 15.26 25.36
CA LEU A 204 -22.74 14.99 23.96
C LEU A 204 -21.46 14.17 23.83
N LEU A 205 -21.50 13.15 22.98
CA LEU A 205 -20.33 12.39 22.58
C LEU A 205 -19.56 13.14 21.50
N TYR A 206 -18.29 13.40 21.77
CA TYR A 206 -17.36 14.03 20.85
C TYR A 206 -16.44 12.99 20.21
N HIS A 207 -16.03 13.27 18.99
CA HIS A 207 -15.10 12.45 18.20
C HIS A 207 -13.96 13.34 17.70
N ILE A 208 -12.73 12.89 17.94
CA ILE A 208 -11.50 13.57 17.52
C ILE A 208 -10.59 12.57 16.84
N VAL A 209 -10.01 12.99 15.72
CA VAL A 209 -9.00 12.20 15.01
C VAL A 209 -7.63 12.49 15.65
N ILE A 210 -6.97 11.46 16.17
CA ILE A 210 -5.66 11.59 16.81
C ILE A 210 -4.63 10.69 16.12
N PRO A 211 -3.32 10.98 16.22
CA PRO A 211 -2.28 10.05 15.77
C PRO A 211 -2.44 8.67 16.42
N LEU A 212 -2.15 7.58 15.70
CA LEU A 212 -2.02 6.25 16.32
C LEU A 212 -0.73 6.18 17.15
N ASN A 213 0.37 6.75 16.63
CA ASN A 213 1.71 6.71 17.21
C ASN A 213 2.09 8.03 17.93
N TYR A 214 1.24 8.55 18.84
CA TYR A 214 1.58 9.73 19.64
C TYR A 214 2.62 9.39 20.72
N VAL A 215 3.66 10.21 20.92
CA VAL A 215 4.59 10.00 22.06
C VAL A 215 3.94 10.41 23.38
N ALA A 216 3.15 11.48 23.33
CA ALA A 216 2.44 12.05 24.45
C ALA A 216 1.10 12.62 23.97
N LEU A 217 0.04 12.28 24.69
CA LEU A 217 -1.31 12.83 24.54
C LEU A 217 -1.73 13.42 25.88
N ASP A 218 -1.93 14.72 25.90
CA ASP A 218 -2.44 15.42 27.06
C ASP A 218 -3.87 15.91 26.77
N ILE A 219 -4.75 15.73 27.75
CA ILE A 219 -6.12 16.21 27.71
C ILE A 219 -6.39 16.99 28.99
N TRP A 220 -6.73 18.27 28.84
CA TRP A 220 -7.11 19.13 29.95
C TRP A 220 -8.56 19.54 29.82
N ALA A 221 -9.33 19.36 30.89
CA ALA A 221 -10.65 19.95 31.02
C ALA A 221 -10.57 21.16 31.94
N TYR A 222 -11.25 22.24 31.55
CA TYR A 222 -11.29 23.50 32.25
C TYR A 222 -12.70 23.87 32.69
N SER A 223 -12.76 24.58 33.81
CA SER A 223 -13.91 25.37 34.25
C SER A 223 -13.46 26.83 34.32
N GLY A 224 -13.81 27.63 33.32
CA GLY A 224 -13.28 28.98 33.16
C GLY A 224 -11.77 28.95 32.89
N SER A 225 -10.97 29.50 33.80
CA SER A 225 -9.50 29.50 33.69
C SER A 225 -8.81 28.39 34.49
N GLU A 226 -9.56 27.58 35.24
CA GLU A 226 -9.00 26.55 36.12
C GLU A 226 -9.00 25.19 35.43
N VAL A 227 -7.88 24.47 35.51
CA VAL A 227 -7.80 23.06 35.10
C VAL A 227 -8.49 22.22 36.16
N VAL A 228 -9.61 21.60 35.81
CA VAL A 228 -10.38 20.73 36.72
C VAL A 228 -10.03 19.26 36.56
N LEU A 229 -9.51 18.88 35.39
CA LEU A 229 -9.01 17.54 35.13
C LEU A 229 -7.85 17.61 34.15
N HIS A 230 -6.86 16.75 34.37
CA HIS A 230 -5.76 16.51 33.44
C HIS A 230 -5.53 15.01 33.32
N THR A 231 -5.61 14.51 32.09
CA THR A 231 -5.31 13.12 31.76
C THR A 231 -4.15 13.09 30.77
N PHE A 232 -3.20 12.19 31.01
CA PHE A 232 -1.96 12.07 30.24
C PHE A 232 -1.73 10.63 29.80
N PHE A 233 -1.39 10.44 28.52
CA PHE A 233 -1.09 9.15 27.93
C PHE A 233 0.26 9.19 27.20
N THR A 234 1.01 8.08 27.27
CA THR A 234 2.28 7.92 26.53
C THR A 234 2.34 6.55 25.86
N THR A 235 2.87 6.49 24.63
CA THR A 235 3.20 5.21 24.00
C THR A 235 4.25 4.46 24.81
N GLY A 236 3.92 3.23 25.22
CA GLY A 236 4.84 2.34 25.94
C GLY A 236 4.62 2.27 27.45
N ASP A 237 3.65 3.00 28.01
CA ASP A 237 3.21 2.78 29.37
C ASP A 237 2.33 1.50 29.42
N PRO A 238 2.77 0.42 30.10
CA PRO A 238 2.05 -0.84 30.17
C PRO A 238 0.71 -0.73 30.94
N HIS A 239 0.47 0.39 31.62
CA HIS A 239 -0.81 0.71 32.27
C HIS A 239 -1.74 1.54 31.37
N ASN A 240 -1.22 2.10 30.28
CA ASN A 240 -2.02 2.76 29.25
C ASN A 240 -2.36 1.79 28.13
N THR A 241 -3.29 0.88 28.44
CA THR A 241 -3.88 -0.07 27.49
C THR A 241 -5.03 0.55 26.68
N TYR A 242 -5.11 1.88 26.58
CA TYR A 242 -6.07 2.54 25.69
C TYR A 242 -5.60 2.44 24.23
N SER A 243 -5.47 1.21 23.74
CA SER A 243 -5.64 0.91 22.33
C SER A 243 -7.10 1.17 22.03
N TYR A 244 -7.43 2.40 21.64
CA TYR A 244 -8.81 2.85 21.51
C TYR A 244 -9.56 1.93 20.54
N ASN A 245 -10.51 1.13 21.05
CA ASN A 245 -11.42 0.30 20.26
C ASN A 245 -10.75 -0.58 19.19
N ALA A 246 -9.74 -1.38 19.57
CA ALA A 246 -9.01 -2.23 18.63
C ALA A 246 -9.86 -3.34 17.99
N ASP A 247 -10.98 -3.72 18.61
CA ASP A 247 -11.91 -4.75 18.12
C ASP A 247 -13.05 -4.18 17.25
N GLY A 248 -13.13 -2.85 17.10
CA GLY A 248 -14.11 -2.14 16.28
C GLY A 248 -15.50 -2.03 16.90
N VAL A 249 -15.70 -2.44 18.15
CA VAL A 249 -16.97 -2.35 18.88
C VAL A 249 -16.85 -1.32 20.02
N MET A 250 -17.54 -0.18 19.87
CA MET A 250 -17.51 0.87 20.89
C MET A 250 -18.29 0.46 22.16
N THR A 251 -17.59 0.44 23.29
CA THR A 251 -18.10 0.18 24.63
C THR A 251 -17.95 1.41 25.55
N LYS A 252 -18.43 1.34 26.79
CA LYS A 252 -18.31 2.46 27.74
C LYS A 252 -16.84 2.70 28.11
N GLU A 253 -16.07 1.62 28.17
CA GLU A 253 -14.66 1.58 28.51
C GLU A 253 -13.78 2.29 27.47
N ASP A 254 -14.27 2.39 26.23
CA ASP A 254 -13.57 3.12 25.16
C ASP A 254 -13.73 4.64 25.29
N VAL A 255 -14.78 5.14 25.96
CA VAL A 255 -15.06 6.58 25.99
C VAL A 255 -14.42 7.23 27.21
N LEU A 256 -13.70 8.35 27.02
CA LEU A 256 -13.28 9.18 28.14
C LEU A 256 -14.48 9.95 28.69
N ILE A 257 -14.82 9.69 29.95
CA ILE A 257 -15.98 10.29 30.59
C ILE A 257 -15.51 11.27 31.66
N PHE A 258 -15.90 12.53 31.50
CA PHE A 258 -15.64 13.58 32.47
C PHE A 258 -16.87 13.79 33.36
N GLU A 259 -16.91 13.07 34.48
CA GLU A 259 -18.09 13.03 35.37
C GLU A 259 -17.99 14.00 36.56
N ASP A 260 -16.78 14.31 37.02
CA ASP A 260 -16.56 15.07 38.26
C ASP A 260 -15.80 16.38 38.02
N CYS A 261 -16.20 17.42 38.75
CA CYS A 261 -15.35 18.57 39.05
C CYS A 261 -14.85 18.44 40.48
N PRO A 262 -13.58 18.79 40.77
CA PRO A 262 -13.13 18.89 42.15
C PRO A 262 -14.03 19.88 42.88
N SER A 263 -14.72 19.41 43.91
CA SER A 263 -15.50 20.27 44.79
C SER A 263 -14.53 21.21 45.52
N SER A 264 -14.66 22.51 45.25
CA SER A 264 -14.04 23.58 46.05
C SER A 264 -14.31 23.42 47.54
#